data_AF-A0A060T525-F1
#
_entry.id   AF-A0A060T525-F1
#
_cell.length_a   1.000
_cell.length_b   1.000
_cell.length_c   1.000
_cell.angle_alpha   90.00
_cell.angle_beta   90.00
_cell.angle_gamma   90.00
#
_symmetry.space_group_name_H-M   'P 1'
#
loop_
_entity.id
_entity.type
_entity.pdbx_description
1 polymer ?
#
loop_
_entity_poly.entity_id
_entity_poly.type
_entity_poly.pdbx_seq_one_letter_code
_entity_poly.pdbx_strand_id
1 'polypeptide(L)'
;MPSGIRRRALNKSSRSKNSRNLKKKQKKIRILSNPVIAEAWDPKLTLQQNYRKLGLTAKIARPAGGEEKEIGIEKPEKEVKKPKTKVGGLKEGKIVRDEDGNIRVEYSEDEEMDSDEEWHGFEDDDTPKTDVVKKLEEMAKTGYSKPHVQSDRETDWVEQLIQKHGDDYDAMFWDKKLNIYQQSRGDLKRRVYKWKKAHGLL
;
A
#
# COMPACT_ATOMS: atom_id res chain seq x y z
N MET A 1 35.06 -18.34 27.20
CA MET A 1 35.65 -17.23 26.40
C MET A 1 36.31 -17.84 25.17
N PRO A 2 36.08 -17.36 23.93
CA PRO A 2 36.61 -18.02 22.73
C PRO A 2 38.14 -17.99 22.77
N SER A 3 38.74 -19.15 23.00
CA SER A 3 40.17 -19.36 23.30
C SER A 3 41.00 -19.48 22.03
N GLY A 4 40.72 -18.66 21.02
CA GLY A 4 41.45 -18.70 19.75
C GLY A 4 42.91 -18.27 19.90
N ILE A 5 43.85 -19.02 19.32
CA ILE A 5 45.30 -18.72 19.31
C ILE A 5 45.55 -17.28 18.83
N ARG A 6 44.87 -16.85 17.76
CA ARG A 6 44.95 -15.46 17.24
C ARG A 6 44.46 -14.41 18.23
N ARG A 7 43.37 -14.66 18.96
CA ARG A 7 42.89 -13.74 20.02
C ARG A 7 43.89 -13.63 21.16
N ARG A 8 44.53 -14.74 21.56
CA ARG A 8 45.59 -14.76 22.58
C ARG A 8 46.80 -13.95 22.13
N ALA A 9 47.25 -14.11 20.88
CA ALA A 9 48.34 -13.30 20.30
C ALA A 9 47.98 -11.81 20.25
N LEU A 10 46.77 -11.45 19.82
CA LEU A 10 46.26 -10.07 19.83
C LEU A 10 46.22 -9.47 21.24
N ASN A 11 45.78 -10.24 22.23
CA ASN A 11 45.73 -9.78 23.63
C ASN A 11 47.13 -9.59 24.26
N LYS A 12 48.14 -10.32 23.79
CA LYS A 12 49.54 -10.19 24.25
C LYS A 12 50.33 -9.14 23.47
N SER A 13 49.85 -8.70 22.32
CA SER A 13 50.52 -7.69 21.50
C SER A 13 50.41 -6.31 22.12
N SER A 14 51.42 -5.45 21.92
CA SER A 14 51.40 -4.02 22.30
C SER A 14 50.48 -3.17 21.41
N ARG A 15 49.80 -3.77 20.43
CA ARG A 15 48.92 -3.06 19.49
C ARG A 15 47.59 -2.73 20.17
N SER A 16 47.15 -1.48 20.03
CA SER A 16 45.84 -1.05 20.54
C SER A 16 44.70 -1.82 19.86
N LYS A 17 43.70 -2.24 20.64
CA LYS A 17 42.50 -2.87 20.08
C LYS A 17 41.65 -1.83 19.37
N ASN A 18 41.35 -2.07 18.09
CA ASN A 18 40.37 -1.27 17.33
C ASN A 18 38.94 -1.63 17.78
N SER A 19 38.54 -1.18 18.97
CA SER A 19 37.21 -1.44 19.54
C SER A 19 36.22 -0.39 19.06
N ARG A 20 35.04 -0.82 18.60
CA ARG A 20 33.93 0.06 18.21
C ARG A 20 32.69 -0.24 19.06
N ASN A 21 32.22 0.75 19.82
CA ASN A 21 31.00 0.65 20.64
C ASN A 21 29.72 0.89 19.82
N LEU A 22 29.39 -0.05 18.91
CA LEU A 22 28.24 0.08 18.02
C LEU A 22 26.89 -0.20 18.69
N LYS A 23 26.87 -0.99 19.77
CA LYS A 23 25.63 -1.39 20.48
C LYS A 23 24.76 -0.21 20.93
N LYS A 24 25.37 0.90 21.34
CA LYS A 24 24.62 2.11 21.76
C LYS A 24 23.95 2.80 20.56
N LYS A 25 24.63 2.83 19.41
CA LYS A 25 24.11 3.44 18.18
C LYS A 25 22.99 2.62 17.56
N GLN A 26 23.04 1.30 17.67
CA GLN A 26 22.00 0.39 17.17
C GLN A 26 20.62 0.64 17.78
N LYS A 27 20.55 1.12 19.04
CA LYS A 27 19.27 1.43 19.71
C LYS A 27 18.64 2.74 19.23
N LYS A 28 19.44 3.70 18.80
CA LYS A 28 18.96 5.02 18.39
C LYS A 28 18.58 4.99 16.91
N ILE A 29 17.29 4.81 16.64
CA ILE A 29 16.74 4.85 15.30
C ILE A 29 16.68 6.31 14.84
N ARG A 30 17.19 6.60 13.63
CA ARG A 30 17.06 7.89 12.97
C ARG A 30 16.11 7.70 11.78
N ILE A 31 15.02 8.45 11.75
CA ILE A 31 14.09 8.43 10.61
C ILE A 31 14.71 9.28 9.50
N LEU A 32 15.05 8.65 8.38
CA LEU A 32 15.72 9.29 7.23
C LEU A 32 14.78 9.47 6.03
N SER A 33 13.64 8.79 6.02
CA SER A 33 12.75 8.69 4.85
C SER A 33 11.90 9.93 4.62
N ASN A 34 11.29 10.48 5.67
CA ASN A 34 10.37 11.61 5.56
C ASN A 34 10.68 12.66 6.65
N PRO A 35 10.89 13.94 6.27
CA PRO A 35 11.18 15.01 7.23
C PRO A 35 10.03 15.28 8.20
N VAL A 36 8.77 15.21 7.74
CA VAL A 36 7.57 15.46 8.58
C VAL A 36 7.49 14.45 9.71
N ILE A 37 7.74 13.17 9.42
CA ILE A 37 7.75 12.11 10.43
C ILE A 37 8.97 12.25 11.34
N ALA A 38 10.13 12.64 10.79
CA ALA A 38 11.35 12.81 11.56
C ALA A 38 11.24 13.92 12.61
N GLU A 39 10.57 15.04 12.28
CA GLU A 39 10.28 16.14 13.21
C GLU A 39 9.35 15.71 14.35
N ALA A 40 8.33 14.92 14.04
CA ALA A 40 7.35 14.45 15.02
C ALA A 40 7.78 13.18 15.79
N TRP A 41 8.99 12.65 15.54
CA TRP A 41 9.47 11.40 16.13
C TRP A 41 10.10 11.60 17.52
N ASP A 42 9.53 10.94 18.54
CA ASP A 42 10.14 10.91 19.87
C ASP A 42 11.04 9.66 20.05
N PRO A 43 12.37 9.81 20.23
CA PRO A 43 13.28 8.67 20.42
C PRO A 43 13.09 7.94 21.77
N LYS A 44 12.31 8.48 22.70
CA LYS A 44 12.01 7.85 23.99
C LYS A 44 10.84 6.88 23.91
N LEU A 45 9.92 7.09 22.97
CA LEU A 45 8.75 6.25 22.77
C LEU A 45 9.09 5.03 21.91
N THR A 46 8.29 3.97 22.04
CA THR A 46 8.39 2.79 21.17
C THR A 46 7.88 3.14 19.76
N LEU A 47 8.26 2.32 18.77
CA LEU A 47 7.78 2.49 17.40
C LEU A 47 6.25 2.48 17.33
N GLN A 48 5.60 1.54 18.05
CA GLN A 48 4.14 1.44 18.07
C GLN A 48 3.48 2.67 18.71
N GLN A 49 4.01 3.15 19.84
CA GLN A 49 3.51 4.35 20.51
C GLN A 49 3.66 5.60 19.63
N ASN A 50 4.80 5.77 18.97
CA ASN A 50 5.03 6.88 18.05
C ASN A 50 4.04 6.86 16.89
N TYR A 51 3.90 5.73 16.20
CA TYR A 51 2.97 5.62 15.07
C TYR A 51 1.53 5.90 15.52
N ARG A 52 1.11 5.37 16.67
CA ARG A 52 -0.21 5.68 17.28
C ARG A 52 -0.37 7.18 17.55
N LYS A 53 0.63 7.85 18.12
CA LYS A 53 0.63 9.31 18.35
C LYS A 53 0.55 10.10 17.04
N LEU A 54 1.21 9.62 15.98
CA LEU A 54 1.16 10.23 14.66
C LEU A 54 -0.18 9.99 13.95
N GLY A 55 -1.02 9.05 14.41
CA GLY A 55 -2.23 8.64 13.69
C GLY A 55 -1.95 7.67 12.55
N LEU A 56 -0.81 6.96 12.58
CA LEU A 56 -0.41 5.95 11.61
C LEU A 56 -0.48 4.56 12.24
N THR A 57 -0.70 3.53 11.40
CA THR A 57 -0.68 2.15 11.86
C THR A 57 0.75 1.60 11.85
N ALA A 58 1.20 1.00 12.96
CA ALA A 58 2.53 0.39 13.03
C ALA A 58 2.58 -0.99 12.35
N LYS A 59 1.45 -1.70 12.35
CA LYS A 59 1.30 -3.03 11.76
C LYS A 59 -0.11 -3.15 11.17
N ILE A 60 -0.21 -3.70 9.97
CA ILE A 60 -1.48 -3.86 9.25
C ILE A 60 -2.31 -5.01 9.85
N ALA A 61 -1.66 -6.15 10.10
CA ALA A 61 -2.30 -7.31 10.71
C ALA A 61 -2.41 -7.17 12.23
N ARG A 62 -3.39 -7.86 12.82
CA ARG A 62 -3.54 -7.95 14.29
C ARG A 62 -2.21 -8.38 14.94
N PRO A 63 -1.68 -7.62 15.90
CA PRO A 63 -0.47 -8.02 16.60
C PRO A 63 -0.76 -9.26 17.45
N ALA A 64 0.25 -10.11 17.60
CA ALA A 64 0.18 -11.23 18.53
C ALA A 64 0.48 -10.72 19.95
N GLY A 65 -0.27 -11.20 20.94
CA GLY A 65 -0.13 -10.79 22.33
C GLY A 65 -1.04 -9.61 22.71
N GLY A 66 -0.77 -9.01 23.87
CA GLY A 66 -1.53 -7.87 24.38
C GLY A 66 -0.99 -6.54 23.84
N GLU A 67 -1.89 -5.57 23.66
CA GLU A 67 -1.54 -4.18 23.37
C GLU A 67 -1.49 -3.37 24.68
N GLU A 68 -0.64 -2.36 24.71
CA GLU A 68 -0.59 -1.40 25.80
C GLU A 68 -1.90 -0.59 25.85
N LYS A 69 -2.59 -0.65 26.99
CA LYS A 69 -3.79 0.15 27.23
C LYS A 69 -3.38 1.50 27.79
N GLU A 70 -3.91 2.57 27.21
CA GLU A 70 -3.80 3.91 27.79
C GLU A 70 -4.55 3.90 29.12
N ILE A 71 -3.83 4.16 30.21
CA ILE A 71 -4.39 4.29 31.55
C ILE A 71 -4.95 5.72 31.66
N GLY A 72 -6.06 5.96 30.97
CA GLY A 72 -6.85 7.19 31.06
C GLY A 72 -8.09 6.97 31.91
N ILE A 73 -8.42 7.98 32.73
CA ILE A 73 -9.56 8.03 33.68
C ILE A 73 -10.85 7.53 32.99
N GLU A 74 -11.53 6.62 33.68
CA GLU A 74 -12.84 6.01 33.41
C GLU A 74 -13.42 6.26 32.00
N LYS A 75 -13.34 5.23 31.16
CA LYS A 75 -14.20 5.15 29.98
C LYS A 75 -15.66 5.20 30.46
N PRO A 76 -16.53 6.08 29.91
CA PRO A 76 -17.96 5.88 30.07
C PRO A 76 -18.28 4.48 29.54
N GLU A 77 -19.07 3.74 30.31
CA GLU A 77 -19.50 2.38 30.00
C GLU A 77 -20.00 2.33 28.55
N LYS A 78 -19.17 1.83 27.63
CA LYS A 78 -19.62 1.57 26.28
C LYS A 78 -20.60 0.42 26.38
N GLU A 79 -21.87 0.67 26.04
CA GLU A 79 -22.88 -0.35 25.86
C GLU A 79 -22.27 -1.52 25.09
N VAL A 80 -22.21 -2.67 25.76
CA VAL A 80 -21.75 -3.91 25.15
C VAL A 80 -22.78 -4.28 24.11
N LYS A 81 -22.59 -3.84 22.85
CA LYS A 81 -23.26 -4.45 21.71
C LYS A 81 -22.85 -5.92 21.74
N LYS A 82 -23.78 -6.77 22.17
CA LYS A 82 -23.58 -8.23 22.24
C LYS A 82 -22.96 -8.68 20.92
N PRO A 83 -21.91 -9.52 20.94
CA PRO A 83 -21.39 -10.07 19.69
C PRO A 83 -22.55 -10.75 18.98
N LYS A 84 -22.86 -10.35 17.74
CA LYS A 84 -23.66 -11.17 16.84
C LYS A 84 -22.88 -12.48 16.71
N THR A 85 -23.27 -13.50 17.46
CA THR A 85 -22.78 -14.85 17.28
C THR A 85 -23.10 -15.22 15.85
N LYS A 86 -22.08 -15.25 14.99
CA LYS A 86 -22.17 -15.97 13.72
C LYS A 86 -22.34 -17.43 14.11
N VAL A 87 -23.58 -17.88 14.22
CA VAL A 87 -23.91 -19.31 14.32
C VAL A 87 -23.39 -19.89 13.01
N GLY A 88 -22.28 -20.63 13.10
CA GLY A 88 -21.72 -21.31 11.95
C GLY A 88 -22.76 -22.27 11.40
N GLY A 89 -22.93 -22.27 10.07
CA GLY A 89 -23.92 -23.03 9.31
C GLY A 89 -23.73 -24.55 9.39
N LEU A 90 -23.90 -25.11 10.58
CA LEU A 90 -24.12 -26.52 10.82
C LEU A 90 -25.55 -26.62 11.38
N LYS A 91 -26.42 -27.33 10.66
CA LYS A 91 -27.83 -27.53 11.01
C LYS A 91 -27.94 -28.20 12.38
N GLU A 92 -28.05 -27.41 13.44
CA GLU A 92 -28.35 -27.93 14.78
C GLU A 92 -29.85 -28.23 14.87
N GLY A 93 -30.22 -29.46 14.54
CA GLY A 93 -31.59 -29.94 14.78
C GLY A 93 -31.87 -29.97 16.28
N LYS A 94 -32.80 -29.14 16.75
CA LYS A 94 -33.19 -29.15 18.16
C LYS A 94 -34.22 -30.26 18.37
N ILE A 95 -33.84 -31.28 19.14
CA ILE A 95 -34.72 -32.40 19.47
C ILE A 95 -35.65 -31.97 20.61
N VAL A 96 -36.94 -31.82 20.34
CA VAL A 96 -37.96 -31.57 21.36
C VAL A 96 -38.74 -32.86 21.60
N ARG A 97 -38.96 -33.19 22.89
CA ARG A 97 -39.77 -34.32 23.33
C ARG A 97 -41.05 -33.78 23.95
N ASP A 98 -42.19 -34.20 23.43
CA ASP A 98 -43.49 -33.89 24.01
C ASP A 98 -43.80 -34.86 25.18
N GLU A 99 -44.78 -34.51 26.03
CA GLU A 99 -45.11 -35.25 27.26
C GLU A 99 -45.58 -36.70 27.02
N ASP A 100 -46.01 -37.03 25.80
CA ASP A 100 -46.38 -38.39 25.37
C ASP A 100 -45.21 -39.19 24.74
N GLY A 101 -43.97 -38.67 24.82
CA GLY A 101 -42.77 -39.41 24.41
C GLY A 101 -42.49 -39.45 22.89
N ASN A 102 -43.24 -38.72 22.09
CA ASN A 102 -42.96 -38.57 20.65
C ASN A 102 -41.85 -37.53 20.41
N ILE A 103 -40.92 -37.85 19.51
CA ILE A 103 -39.74 -37.03 19.18
C ILE A 103 -40.02 -36.27 17.89
N ARG A 104 -39.99 -34.93 17.92
CA ARG A 104 -40.05 -34.08 16.72
C ARG A 104 -38.72 -33.33 16.55
N VAL A 105 -38.20 -33.33 15.32
CA VAL A 105 -36.97 -32.63 14.94
C VAL A 105 -37.39 -31.38 14.18
N GLU A 106 -37.19 -30.23 14.80
CA GLU A 106 -37.43 -28.93 14.17
C GLU A 106 -36.11 -28.43 13.57
N TYR A 107 -36.13 -28.13 12.27
CA TYR A 107 -34.99 -27.55 11.56
C TYR A 107 -35.19 -26.03 11.53
N SER A 108 -34.16 -25.27 11.90
CA SER A 108 -34.14 -23.82 11.69
C SER A 108 -34.21 -23.51 10.19
N GLU A 109 -35.12 -22.63 9.81
CA GLU A 109 -35.34 -22.20 8.43
C GLU A 109 -34.14 -21.34 7.96
N ASP A 110 -33.66 -21.61 6.75
CA ASP A 110 -32.49 -20.98 6.15
C ASP A 110 -32.83 -19.52 5.76
N GLU A 111 -32.37 -18.51 6.51
CA GLU A 111 -32.19 -17.18 5.94
C GLU A 111 -31.03 -17.28 4.94
N GLU A 112 -31.34 -17.28 3.65
CA GLU A 112 -30.33 -17.14 2.59
C GLU A 112 -29.57 -15.82 2.82
N MET A 113 -28.36 -15.92 3.39
CA MET A 113 -27.43 -14.80 3.39
C MET A 113 -27.05 -14.53 1.94
N ASP A 114 -27.66 -13.49 1.38
CA ASP A 114 -27.30 -12.89 0.10
C ASP A 114 -25.79 -12.63 0.09
N SER A 115 -25.05 -13.47 -0.65
CA SER A 115 -23.58 -13.50 -0.62
C SER A 115 -22.94 -12.42 -1.50
N ASP A 116 -23.73 -11.52 -2.05
CA ASP A 116 -23.27 -10.32 -2.75
C ASP A 116 -23.17 -9.15 -1.76
N GLU A 117 -22.39 -9.34 -0.70
CA GLU A 117 -21.89 -8.24 0.13
C GLU A 117 -20.86 -7.46 -0.73
N GLU A 118 -21.40 -6.62 -1.62
CA GLU A 118 -20.69 -5.68 -2.48
C GLU A 118 -19.69 -4.93 -1.59
N TRP A 119 -18.41 -5.07 -1.91
CA TRP A 119 -17.32 -4.48 -1.14
C TRP A 119 -17.43 -2.96 -1.20
N HIS A 120 -18.17 -2.38 -0.28
CA HIS A 120 -18.16 -0.96 0.02
C HIS A 120 -16.75 -0.66 0.55
N GLY A 121 -15.91 -0.11 -0.32
CA GLY A 121 -14.53 0.24 0.01
C GLY A 121 -14.47 0.99 1.34
N PHE A 122 -13.36 0.79 2.08
CA PHE A 122 -13.15 1.32 3.43
C PHE A 122 -13.77 2.71 3.59
N GLU A 123 -14.87 2.80 4.35
CA GLU A 123 -15.43 4.08 4.76
C GLU A 123 -14.33 4.82 5.53
N ASP A 124 -14.09 6.07 5.16
CA ASP A 124 -13.17 6.93 5.88
C ASP A 124 -13.76 7.17 7.28
N ASP A 125 -13.27 6.44 8.28
CA ASP A 125 -13.63 6.68 9.67
C ASP A 125 -13.34 8.15 10.01
N ASP A 126 -14.36 8.91 10.45
CA ASP A 126 -14.34 10.33 10.86
C ASP A 126 -13.48 10.61 12.11
N THR A 127 -12.41 9.83 12.31
CA THR A 127 -11.43 10.09 13.36
C THR A 127 -10.72 11.43 13.09
N PRO A 128 -10.53 12.27 14.12
CA PRO A 128 -9.85 13.54 13.93
C PRO A 128 -8.41 13.32 13.46
N LYS A 129 -8.13 13.68 12.20
CA LYS A 129 -6.81 13.53 11.61
C LYS A 129 -5.79 14.39 12.35
N THR A 130 -4.66 13.78 12.71
CA THR A 130 -3.52 14.49 13.30
C THR A 130 -2.90 15.46 12.28
N ASP A 131 -2.23 16.51 12.76
CA ASP A 131 -1.59 17.50 11.88
C ASP A 131 -0.50 16.88 10.99
N VAL A 132 0.16 15.81 11.46
CA VAL A 132 1.14 15.06 10.67
C VAL A 132 0.47 14.35 9.50
N VAL A 133 -0.66 13.67 9.73
CA VAL A 133 -1.39 12.97 8.68
C VAL A 133 -1.88 13.96 7.62
N LYS A 134 -2.41 15.13 8.02
CA LYS A 134 -2.81 16.19 7.07
C LYS A 134 -1.65 16.61 6.16
N LYS A 135 -0.47 16.89 6.72
CA LYS A 135 0.73 17.24 5.94
C LYS A 135 1.16 16.11 5.00
N LEU A 136 1.06 14.85 5.43
CA LEU A 136 1.40 13.70 4.60
C LEU A 136 0.40 13.52 3.44
N GLU A 137 -0.89 13.73 3.68
CA GLU A 137 -1.93 13.70 2.64
C GLU A 137 -1.73 14.83 1.62
N GLU A 138 -1.40 16.04 2.07
CA GLU A 138 -1.03 17.15 1.20
C GLU A 138 0.17 16.81 0.33
N MET A 139 1.25 16.27 0.92
CA MET A 139 2.42 15.83 0.15
C MET A 139 2.07 14.73 -0.86
N ALA A 140 1.23 13.76 -0.48
CA ALA A 140 0.79 12.70 -1.38
C ALA A 140 0.00 13.23 -2.59
N LYS A 141 -0.80 14.30 -2.40
CA LYS A 141 -1.55 14.96 -3.48
C LYS A 141 -0.64 15.67 -4.49
N THR A 142 0.57 16.09 -4.08
CA THR A 142 1.49 16.90 -4.90
C THR A 142 2.32 16.12 -5.93
N GLY A 143 1.90 14.92 -6.33
CA GLY A 143 2.64 14.11 -7.30
C GLY A 143 2.70 14.74 -8.70
N TYR A 144 3.91 15.10 -9.17
CA TYR A 144 4.14 15.51 -10.56
C TYR A 144 4.53 14.31 -11.43
N SER A 145 3.75 14.04 -12.48
CA SER A 145 4.06 13.03 -13.48
C SER A 145 4.51 13.69 -14.78
N LYS A 146 5.67 13.29 -15.31
CA LYS A 146 6.13 13.73 -16.62
C LYS A 146 5.39 12.93 -17.69
N PRO A 147 4.62 13.56 -18.60
CA PRO A 147 4.03 12.83 -19.70
C PRO A 147 5.13 12.27 -20.61
N HIS A 148 4.87 11.11 -21.22
CA HIS A 148 5.76 10.55 -22.23
C HIS A 148 5.60 11.33 -23.55
N VAL A 149 6.71 11.89 -24.04
CA VAL A 149 6.78 12.70 -25.27
C VAL A 149 7.52 11.90 -26.35
N GLN A 150 7.18 12.15 -27.62
CA GLN A 150 7.91 11.58 -28.77
C GLN A 150 9.34 12.14 -28.82
N SER A 151 10.28 11.35 -29.31
CA SER A 151 11.64 11.83 -29.55
C SER A 151 11.72 12.72 -30.81
N ASP A 152 12.73 13.60 -30.88
CA ASP A 152 12.91 14.54 -32.00
C ASP A 152 12.97 13.81 -33.37
N ARG A 153 13.66 12.65 -33.42
CA ARG A 153 13.73 11.86 -34.67
C ARG A 153 12.39 11.25 -35.05
N GLU A 154 11.58 10.86 -34.07
CA GLU A 154 10.24 10.36 -34.34
C GLU A 154 9.31 11.47 -34.81
N THR A 155 9.47 12.70 -34.29
CA THR A 155 8.69 13.84 -34.77
C THR A 155 9.03 14.18 -36.22
N ASP A 156 10.31 14.20 -36.58
CA ASP A 156 10.76 14.43 -37.97
C ASP A 156 10.24 13.33 -38.91
N TRP A 157 10.28 12.08 -38.45
CA TRP A 157 9.80 10.94 -39.23
C TRP A 157 8.28 10.99 -39.46
N VAL A 158 7.50 11.34 -38.44
CA VAL A 158 6.05 11.52 -38.56
C VAL A 158 5.73 12.72 -39.45
N GLU A 159 6.49 13.81 -39.35
CA GLU A 159 6.36 14.97 -40.22
C GLU A 159 6.57 14.59 -41.70
N GLN A 160 7.60 13.81 -42.02
CA GLN A 160 7.84 13.32 -43.37
C GLN A 160 6.70 12.43 -43.89
N LEU A 161 6.12 11.58 -43.03
CA LEU A 161 4.98 10.74 -43.38
C LEU A 161 3.74 11.58 -43.71
N ILE A 162 3.45 12.59 -42.89
CA ILE A 162 2.32 13.51 -43.09
C ILE A 162 2.54 14.37 -44.34
N GLN A 163 3.75 14.88 -44.55
CA GLN A 163 4.08 15.67 -45.74
C GLN A 163 3.89 14.87 -47.03
N LYS A 164 4.15 13.56 -47.00
CA LYS A 164 4.06 12.68 -48.18
C LYS A 164 2.66 12.12 -48.43
N HIS A 165 1.94 11.70 -47.38
CA HIS A 165 0.67 10.96 -47.50
C HIS A 165 -0.53 11.70 -46.89
N GLY A 166 -0.33 12.88 -46.30
CA GLY A 166 -1.40 13.64 -45.63
C GLY A 166 -1.98 12.87 -44.45
N ASP A 167 -3.29 12.59 -44.50
CA ASP A 167 -4.03 11.83 -43.48
C ASP A 167 -4.33 10.37 -43.88
N ASP A 168 -3.77 9.90 -44.99
CA ASP A 168 -4.00 8.54 -45.51
C ASP A 168 -3.11 7.50 -44.81
N TYR A 169 -3.58 6.97 -43.68
CA TYR A 169 -2.84 5.97 -42.88
C TYR A 169 -2.58 4.66 -43.60
N ASP A 170 -3.44 4.27 -44.56
CA ASP A 170 -3.22 3.06 -45.36
C ASP A 170 -2.04 3.24 -46.32
N ALA A 171 -1.88 4.43 -46.90
CA ALA A 171 -0.75 4.76 -47.76
C ALA A 171 0.57 4.85 -46.95
N MET A 172 0.53 5.45 -45.75
CA MET A 172 1.67 5.45 -44.82
C MET A 172 2.11 4.05 -44.42
N PHE A 173 1.16 3.14 -44.19
CA PHE A 173 1.44 1.76 -43.84
C PHE A 173 2.20 1.03 -44.94
N TRP A 174 1.79 1.22 -46.19
CA TRP A 174 2.42 0.61 -47.36
C TRP A 174 3.72 1.30 -47.83
N ASP A 175 4.13 2.40 -47.18
CA ASP A 175 5.34 3.14 -47.55
C ASP A 175 6.62 2.40 -47.14
N LYS A 176 7.24 1.72 -48.09
CA LYS A 176 8.49 0.97 -47.86
C LYS A 176 9.69 1.84 -47.50
N LYS A 177 9.69 3.14 -47.85
CA LYS A 177 10.85 4.03 -47.65
C LYS A 177 10.80 4.73 -46.30
N LEU A 178 9.63 5.25 -45.92
CA LEU A 178 9.47 5.92 -44.64
C LEU A 178 9.10 4.92 -43.55
N ASN A 179 8.19 3.98 -43.79
CA ASN A 179 7.79 2.96 -42.81
C ASN A 179 8.69 1.71 -42.85
N ILE A 180 10.02 1.89 -42.73
CA ILE A 180 11.02 0.81 -42.82
C ILE A 180 10.74 -0.29 -41.79
N TYR A 181 10.35 0.11 -40.58
CA TYR A 181 10.08 -0.79 -39.45
C TYR A 181 8.69 -1.42 -39.49
N GLN A 182 7.93 -1.25 -40.58
CA GLN A 182 6.62 -1.88 -40.77
C GLN A 182 5.65 -1.60 -39.61
N GLN A 183 5.62 -0.35 -39.15
CA GLN A 183 4.74 0.09 -38.09
C GLN A 183 3.28 -0.12 -38.48
N SER A 184 2.48 -0.64 -37.56
CA SER A 184 1.06 -0.91 -37.81
C SER A 184 0.25 0.38 -38.03
N ARG A 185 -0.87 0.27 -38.73
CA ARG A 185 -1.80 1.40 -38.97
C ARG A 185 -2.24 2.08 -37.68
N GLY A 186 -2.53 1.30 -36.63
CA GLY A 186 -2.95 1.83 -35.33
C GLY A 186 -1.83 2.59 -34.62
N ASP A 187 -0.59 2.14 -34.78
CA ASP A 187 0.57 2.81 -34.19
C ASP A 187 0.90 4.13 -34.90
N LEU A 188 0.83 4.13 -36.24
CA LEU A 188 0.91 5.35 -37.06
C LEU A 188 -0.15 6.37 -36.65
N LYS A 189 -1.42 5.94 -36.49
CA LYS A 189 -2.50 6.82 -35.99
C LYS A 189 -2.18 7.44 -34.63
N ARG A 190 -1.70 6.64 -33.67
CA ARG A 190 -1.34 7.14 -32.32
C ARG A 190 -0.19 8.13 -32.36
N ARG A 191 0.85 7.85 -33.16
CA ARG A 191 2.02 8.75 -33.29
C ARG A 191 1.66 10.05 -34.00
N VAL A 192 0.89 10.00 -35.07
CA VAL A 192 0.38 11.20 -35.77
C VAL A 192 -0.52 12.03 -34.84
N TYR A 193 -1.40 11.38 -34.07
CA TYR A 193 -2.24 12.08 -33.08
C TYR A 193 -1.40 12.81 -32.02
N LYS A 194 -0.38 12.16 -31.45
CA LYS A 194 0.54 12.78 -30.49
C LYS A 194 1.30 13.96 -31.12
N TRP A 195 1.76 13.80 -32.36
CA TRP A 195 2.48 14.83 -33.10
C TRP A 195 1.57 16.04 -33.37
N LYS A 196 0.35 15.83 -33.89
CA LYS A 196 -0.64 16.90 -34.13
C LYS A 196 -0.99 17.64 -32.82
N LYS A 197 -1.15 16.90 -31.72
CA LYS A 197 -1.43 17.47 -30.39
C LYS A 197 -0.27 18.33 -29.88
N ALA A 198 0.98 17.90 -30.09
CA ALA A 198 2.16 18.66 -29.71
C ALA A 198 2.33 19.96 -30.52
N HIS A 199 1.89 19.96 -31.80
CA HIS A 199 1.97 21.12 -32.69
C HIS A 199 0.70 22.00 -32.67
N GLY A 200 -0.29 21.70 -31.83
CA GLY A 200 -1.53 22.49 -31.71
C GLY A 200 -2.46 22.39 -32.93
N LEU A 201 -2.34 21.33 -33.73
CA LEU A 201 -3.13 21.08 -34.94
C LEU A 201 -4.38 20.22 -34.66
N LEU A 202 -4.81 20.17 -33.40
CA LEU A 202 -5.82 19.25 -32.86
C LEU A 202 -6.84 19.99 -32.01
#